data_AF-A0A954J4K3-F1
#
_entry.id   AF-A0A954J4K3-F1
#
_cell.length_a   1.000
_cell.length_b   1.000
_cell.length_c   1.000
_cell.angle_alpha   90.00
_cell.angle_beta   90.00
_cell.angle_gamma   90.00
#
_symmetry.space_group_name_H-M   'P 1'
#
loop_
_entity.id
_entity.type
_entity.pdbx_description
1 polymer ?
#
loop_
_entity_poly.entity_id
_entity_poly.type
_entity_poly.pdbx_seq_one_letter_code
_entity_poly.pdbx_strand_id
1 'polypeptide(L)'
;SFEARNLEVQNALLAPAMRPYGATPIAGMLSDLEYYIGNHPDVRSGGDPFHSCRARYALLLTDGAPNLDMRGDPYFCESTVAVVPGMPDGCPYRRPDQIAARLIDNEDIDGLYVVGFDVDPEDCAASDTFCRDQAQSARDQLNQLAFAGDTDEAIFVDSNRAELRAALARILDEAAPGTTTRTVPAVANLGSGQTAPQTQVRFKTGFVVASQGDTAAPWGGALDLEVIQCNGLDIERRQIGGGDVPIAPNDRDFRFHLRLNCASNPPSNTYGHCGAGTSGTPNVTEQNLLTAVVTPAERNGHLTNGRTITSFTKSNSAVTYQMLGVASNAERDATIDWVQGTAGSPREGNRFGAIVHSSPVLVGSPGLDIADESYNAFRVRPDVTERPTLVYVGTNDGVLRAFNAAPTYTTSATHPTHPNTTITRGDELWGFVPPLVLDKLDDLRLGHTWTVDGTPVVRDVFFQRPLVTSPDPTLYHSVLVMGLRQGGNGYFALDVTNPLVPRFLWQVSSAAFGQSYGEPALTHVRVRLPGRSLEERGIAILPGGRGTLNDADGDGVLPDSCTFGTAATPTRMENMADTPRSTRRCWN
;
A
#
# COMPACT_ATOMS: atom_id res chain seq x y z
N SER A 1 15.23 1.83 10.15
CA SER A 1 14.24 2.12 9.09
C SER A 1 12.88 2.31 9.73
N PHE A 2 11.94 2.99 9.05
CA PHE A 2 10.54 3.07 9.52
C PHE A 2 9.92 1.68 9.74
N GLU A 3 10.32 0.69 8.93
CA GLU A 3 9.89 -0.70 9.05
C GLU A 3 10.32 -1.36 10.37
N ALA A 4 11.56 -1.12 10.83
CA ALA A 4 12.04 -1.61 12.12
C ALA A 4 11.29 -0.96 13.30
N ARG A 5 11.00 0.34 13.21
CA ARG A 5 10.21 1.08 14.21
C ARG A 5 8.76 0.61 14.24
N ASN A 6 8.15 0.36 13.09
CA ASN A 6 6.78 -0.16 13.01
C ASN A 6 6.68 -1.56 13.63
N LEU A 7 7.68 -2.41 13.38
CA LEU A 7 7.76 -3.74 14.00
C LEU A 7 7.96 -3.64 15.52
N GLU A 8 8.76 -2.68 15.99
CA GLU A 8 8.99 -2.43 17.41
C GLU A 8 7.72 -1.92 18.11
N VAL A 9 6.99 -0.99 17.48
CA VAL A 9 5.67 -0.52 17.93
C VAL A 9 4.67 -1.68 17.96
N GLN A 10 4.62 -2.49 16.91
CA GLN A 10 3.72 -3.65 16.86
C GLN A 10 4.03 -4.67 17.96
N ASN A 11 5.32 -4.95 18.18
CA ASN A 11 5.75 -5.86 19.25
C ASN A 11 5.45 -5.29 20.63
N ALA A 12 5.60 -3.98 20.84
CA ALA A 12 5.22 -3.32 22.08
C ALA A 12 3.71 -3.40 22.32
N LEU A 13 2.88 -3.11 21.30
CA LEU A 13 1.42 -3.18 21.37
C LEU A 13 0.89 -4.60 21.62
N LEU A 14 1.57 -5.63 21.09
CA LEU A 14 1.20 -7.03 21.26
C LEU A 14 1.92 -7.71 22.44
N ALA A 15 2.77 -6.99 23.18
CA ALA A 15 3.56 -7.56 24.26
C ALA A 15 2.64 -8.04 25.40
N PRO A 16 2.72 -9.32 25.84
CA PRO A 16 1.93 -9.84 26.97
C PRO A 16 2.19 -9.12 28.30
N ALA A 17 3.26 -8.32 28.37
CA ALA A 17 3.63 -7.49 29.51
C ALA A 17 2.85 -6.17 29.57
N MET A 18 2.22 -5.72 28.48
CA MET A 18 1.26 -4.62 28.51
C MET A 18 -0.09 -5.13 29.02
N ARG A 19 -0.17 -5.38 30.32
CA ARG A 19 -1.46 -5.54 31.00
C ARG A 19 -1.84 -4.17 31.53
N PRO A 20 -2.96 -3.56 31.09
CA PRO A 20 -3.44 -2.33 31.70
C PRO A 20 -3.73 -2.60 33.17
N TYR A 21 -2.95 -1.96 34.04
CA TYR A 21 -3.10 -2.02 35.50
C TYR A 21 -2.66 -0.68 36.07
N GLY A 22 -3.55 -0.03 36.82
CA GLY A 22 -3.28 1.25 37.46
C GLY A 22 -4.40 2.25 37.25
N ALA A 23 -4.09 3.49 37.54
CA ALA A 23 -4.94 4.65 37.30
C ALA A 23 -4.85 5.14 35.85
N THR A 24 -5.51 6.26 35.58
CA THR A 24 -5.62 6.90 34.27
C THR A 24 -4.86 8.25 34.27
N PRO A 25 -3.50 8.25 34.33
CA PRO A 25 -2.68 9.47 34.47
C PRO A 25 -2.53 10.22 33.14
N ILE A 26 -3.65 10.74 32.61
CA ILE A 26 -3.69 11.39 31.30
C ILE A 26 -2.74 12.61 31.26
N ALA A 27 -2.58 13.35 32.36
CA ALA A 27 -1.67 14.49 32.40
C ALA A 27 -0.20 14.07 32.18
N GLY A 28 0.21 12.97 32.82
CA GLY A 28 1.54 12.41 32.60
C GLY A 28 1.74 11.95 31.17
N MET A 29 0.75 11.23 30.60
CA MET A 29 0.80 10.73 29.23
C MET A 29 0.89 11.85 28.19
N LEU A 30 0.09 12.91 28.32
CA LEU A 30 0.15 14.04 27.40
C LEU A 30 1.43 14.87 27.59
N SER A 31 1.95 14.96 28.82
CA SER A 31 3.25 15.59 29.07
C SER A 31 4.40 14.82 28.42
N ASP A 32 4.33 13.49 28.40
CA ASP A 32 5.30 12.64 27.71
C ASP A 32 5.19 12.80 26.18
N LEU A 33 3.97 12.92 25.64
CA LEU A 33 3.75 13.23 24.23
C LEU A 33 4.37 14.59 23.86
N GLU A 34 4.09 15.64 24.65
CA GLU A 34 4.68 16.96 24.50
C GLU A 34 6.21 16.91 24.52
N TYR A 35 6.78 16.19 25.49
CA TYR A 35 8.22 16.01 25.59
C TYR A 35 8.77 15.25 24.37
N TYR A 36 8.11 14.18 23.92
CA TYR A 36 8.53 13.38 22.78
C TYR A 36 8.57 14.22 21.50
N ILE A 37 7.50 14.96 21.20
CA ILE A 37 7.42 15.81 20.00
C ILE A 37 8.50 16.91 20.07
N GLY A 38 8.69 17.54 21.23
CA GLY A 38 9.67 18.62 21.38
C GLY A 38 11.14 18.18 21.34
N ASN A 39 11.45 16.94 21.74
CA ASN A 39 12.84 16.53 22.02
C ASN A 39 13.36 15.40 21.13
N HIS A 40 12.49 14.53 20.62
CA HIS A 40 12.97 13.34 19.90
C HIS A 40 13.53 13.73 18.51
N PRO A 41 14.74 13.29 18.13
CA PRO A 41 15.45 13.78 16.94
C PRO A 41 14.71 13.54 15.62
N ASP A 42 13.86 12.53 15.54
CA ASP A 42 13.12 12.22 14.31
C ASP A 42 11.77 12.94 14.17
N VAL A 43 11.31 13.67 15.19
CA VAL A 43 9.98 14.32 15.19
C VAL A 43 10.04 15.79 15.61
N ARG A 44 11.07 16.22 16.30
CA ARG A 44 11.24 17.62 16.72
C ARG A 44 11.47 18.56 15.54
N SER A 45 11.16 19.84 15.78
CA SER A 45 11.56 20.93 14.88
C SER A 45 13.07 20.93 14.63
N GLY A 46 13.47 20.92 13.35
CA GLY A 46 14.86 20.80 12.90
C GLY A 46 15.44 19.38 12.87
N GLY A 47 14.72 18.39 13.42
CA GLY A 47 15.04 16.97 13.34
C GLY A 47 14.24 16.24 12.27
N ASP A 48 12.93 16.50 12.22
CA ASP A 48 12.07 16.13 11.09
C ASP A 48 12.10 17.24 10.03
N PRO A 49 12.59 16.97 8.79
CA PRO A 49 12.61 17.94 7.70
C PRO A 49 11.22 18.46 7.29
N PHE A 50 10.16 17.76 7.70
CA PHE A 50 8.77 18.08 7.41
C PHE A 50 7.98 18.50 8.66
N HIS A 51 8.63 18.73 9.80
CA HIS A 51 7.97 19.07 11.07
C HIS A 51 6.94 20.20 10.91
N SER A 52 7.38 21.30 10.28
CA SER A 52 6.55 22.48 10.07
C SER A 52 5.48 22.33 8.99
N CYS A 53 5.45 21.20 8.27
CA CYS A 53 4.56 21.06 7.11
C CYS A 53 3.79 19.74 6.99
N ARG A 54 3.95 18.84 7.95
CA ARG A 54 3.23 17.57 8.02
C ARG A 54 2.25 17.61 9.17
N ALA A 55 0.97 17.47 8.85
CA ALA A 55 -0.07 17.35 9.87
C ALA A 55 0.20 16.16 10.79
N ARG A 56 0.06 16.37 12.09
CA ARG A 56 0.32 15.43 13.17
C ARG A 56 -0.92 15.36 14.03
N TYR A 57 -1.53 14.19 14.13
CA TYR A 57 -2.69 13.98 14.99
C TYR A 57 -2.32 13.07 16.14
N ALA A 58 -2.92 13.30 17.30
CA ALA A 58 -2.84 12.42 18.45
C ALA A 58 -4.20 11.73 18.67
N LEU A 59 -4.15 10.48 19.13
CA LEU A 59 -5.32 9.71 19.52
C LEU A 59 -5.14 9.24 20.95
N LEU A 60 -6.00 9.72 21.85
CA LEU A 60 -6.10 9.26 23.22
C LEU A 60 -7.20 8.20 23.32
N LEU A 61 -6.81 7.00 23.72
CA LEU A 61 -7.69 5.89 24.05
C LEU A 61 -7.70 5.74 25.57
N THR A 62 -8.85 5.90 26.21
CA THR A 62 -8.97 5.86 27.68
C THR A 62 -10.25 5.18 28.14
N ASP A 63 -10.19 4.47 29.26
CA ASP A 63 -11.31 3.79 29.92
C ASP A 63 -11.83 4.56 31.14
N GLY A 64 -11.34 5.78 31.36
CA GLY A 64 -11.71 6.56 32.54
C GLY A 64 -11.31 8.04 32.46
N ALA A 65 -11.77 8.77 33.48
CA ALA A 65 -11.41 10.16 33.70
C ALA A 65 -9.93 10.31 34.11
N PRO A 66 -9.26 11.43 33.76
CA PRO A 66 -7.96 11.78 34.31
C PRO A 66 -7.92 11.65 35.84
N ASN A 67 -7.06 10.81 36.39
CA ASN A 67 -6.92 10.61 37.83
C ASN A 67 -5.49 10.22 38.24
N LEU A 68 -5.21 10.33 39.55
CA LEU A 68 -3.88 10.12 40.16
C LEU A 68 -2.73 10.99 39.58
N ASP A 69 -3.03 12.15 39.02
CA ASP A 69 -2.04 13.16 38.58
C ASP A 69 -1.47 13.98 39.76
N MET A 70 -1.46 13.40 40.97
CA MET A 70 -1.11 14.03 42.26
C MET A 70 -2.00 15.22 42.68
N ARG A 71 -3.06 15.48 41.91
CA ARG A 71 -4.09 16.48 42.24
C ARG A 71 -5.18 15.87 43.12
N GLY A 72 -5.60 16.62 44.13
CA GLY A 72 -6.59 16.14 45.10
C GLY A 72 -6.05 15.05 46.03
N ASP A 73 -6.95 14.37 46.74
CA ASP A 73 -6.58 13.41 47.77
C ASP A 73 -5.73 12.24 47.23
N PRO A 74 -4.65 11.84 47.92
CA PRO A 74 -4.14 12.36 49.21
C PRO A 74 -3.06 13.44 49.07
N TYR A 75 -2.66 13.80 47.85
CA TYR A 75 -1.42 14.55 47.59
C TYR A 75 -1.62 16.07 47.50
N PHE A 76 -2.77 16.53 46.99
CA PHE A 76 -3.16 17.94 46.86
C PHE A 76 -2.04 18.84 46.33
N CYS A 77 -1.35 18.44 45.26
CA CYS A 77 -0.22 19.20 44.72
C CYS A 77 -0.58 20.66 44.38
N GLU A 78 -1.84 20.91 44.02
CA GLU A 78 -2.40 22.22 43.70
C GLU A 78 -2.44 23.18 44.90
N SER A 79 -2.30 22.66 46.11
CA SER A 79 -2.28 23.43 47.36
C SER A 79 -0.86 23.81 47.81
N THR A 80 0.17 23.35 47.10
CA THR A 80 1.56 23.63 47.45
C THR A 80 1.97 25.05 47.00
N VAL A 81 2.49 25.86 47.93
CA VAL A 81 2.82 27.30 47.72
C VAL A 81 4.13 27.50 46.93
N ALA A 82 4.79 26.43 46.51
CA ALA A 82 6.06 26.49 45.81
C ALA A 82 5.80 26.62 44.30
N VAL A 83 5.90 27.85 43.78
CA VAL A 83 5.99 28.08 42.33
C VAL A 83 7.32 27.52 41.85
N VAL A 84 7.31 26.28 41.37
CA VAL A 84 8.46 25.67 40.69
C VAL A 84 8.45 26.18 39.25
N PRO A 85 9.56 26.72 38.71
CA PRO A 85 9.63 27.14 37.33
C PRO A 85 9.23 25.99 36.39
N GLY A 86 8.16 26.19 35.61
CA GLY A 86 7.57 25.17 34.74
C GLY A 86 6.34 24.44 35.28
N MET A 87 6.02 24.59 36.58
CA MET A 87 4.83 24.02 37.25
C MET A 87 3.96 25.16 37.84
N PRO A 88 3.10 25.79 37.03
CA PRO A 88 2.38 27.01 37.40
C PRO A 88 1.37 26.83 38.55
N ASP A 89 0.95 25.60 38.84
CA ASP A 89 0.02 25.24 39.91
C ASP A 89 0.65 24.34 41.00
N GLY A 90 1.99 24.25 41.07
CA GLY A 90 2.69 23.42 42.06
C GLY A 90 2.61 21.91 41.80
N CYS A 91 1.90 21.48 40.75
CA CYS A 91 1.77 20.09 40.35
C CYS A 91 2.83 19.66 39.33
N PRO A 92 3.31 18.39 39.37
CA PRO A 92 4.36 17.91 38.47
C PRO A 92 4.03 18.02 36.98
N TYR A 93 2.76 17.81 36.63
CA TYR A 93 2.23 17.93 35.27
C TYR A 93 1.18 19.01 35.25
N ARG A 94 1.00 19.72 34.13
CA ARG A 94 -0.17 20.60 33.91
C ARG A 94 -1.46 19.79 33.84
N ARG A 95 -2.62 20.44 33.81
CA ARG A 95 -3.88 19.73 33.58
C ARG A 95 -3.93 19.20 32.13
N PRO A 96 -4.58 18.05 31.86
CA PRO A 96 -4.63 17.45 30.52
C PRO A 96 -5.08 18.42 29.42
N ASP A 97 -6.14 19.19 29.68
CA ASP A 97 -6.70 20.20 28.77
C ASP A 97 -5.68 21.31 28.46
N GLN A 98 -4.90 21.73 29.45
CA GLN A 98 -3.83 22.72 29.25
C GLN A 98 -2.66 22.17 28.44
N ILE A 99 -2.36 20.88 28.55
CA ILE A 99 -1.32 20.24 27.74
C ILE A 99 -1.81 20.10 26.30
N ALA A 100 -3.05 19.64 26.10
CA ALA A 100 -3.67 19.55 24.78
C ALA A 100 -3.71 20.91 24.08
N ALA A 101 -4.19 21.95 24.76
CA ALA A 101 -4.20 23.31 24.22
C ALA A 101 -2.80 23.80 23.84
N ARG A 102 -1.77 23.51 24.66
CA ARG A 102 -0.40 23.88 24.33
C ARG A 102 0.17 23.12 23.13
N LEU A 103 -0.17 21.84 22.99
CA LEU A 103 0.23 21.06 21.82
C LEU A 103 -0.38 21.64 20.53
N ILE A 104 -1.61 22.14 20.60
CA ILE A 104 -2.25 22.86 19.48
C ILE A 104 -1.62 24.24 19.27
N ASP A 105 -1.51 25.05 20.33
CA ASP A 105 -0.99 26.43 20.28
C ASP A 105 0.47 26.50 19.80
N ASN A 106 1.27 25.47 20.09
CA ASN A 106 2.66 25.37 19.63
C ASN A 106 2.78 24.77 18.23
N GLU A 107 1.67 24.39 17.58
CA GLU A 107 1.65 23.64 16.31
C GLU A 107 2.43 22.31 16.41
N ASP A 108 2.41 21.69 17.59
CA ASP A 108 3.01 20.37 17.83
C ASP A 108 2.12 19.24 17.28
N ILE A 109 0.81 19.45 17.27
CA ILE A 109 -0.22 18.61 16.63
C ILE A 109 -1.32 19.49 16.01
N ASP A 110 -2.03 18.94 15.04
CA ASP A 110 -3.16 19.56 14.32
C ASP A 110 -4.53 19.06 14.83
N GLY A 111 -4.52 18.18 15.84
CA GLY A 111 -5.73 17.68 16.49
C GLY A 111 -5.46 16.53 17.46
N LEU A 112 -6.18 16.51 18.58
CA LEU A 112 -6.19 15.43 19.57
C LEU A 112 -7.59 14.80 19.63
N TYR A 113 -7.73 13.61 19.04
CA TYR A 113 -8.95 12.82 19.13
C TYR A 113 -8.99 12.05 20.44
N VAL A 114 -10.12 12.08 21.14
CA VAL A 114 -10.33 11.39 22.41
C VAL A 114 -11.40 10.32 22.25
N VAL A 115 -11.08 9.09 22.64
CA VAL A 115 -12.00 7.95 22.64
C VAL A 115 -12.13 7.41 24.06
N GLY A 116 -13.35 7.49 24.60
CA GLY A 116 -13.71 6.97 25.92
C GLY A 116 -14.38 5.60 25.81
N PHE A 117 -13.83 4.60 26.49
CA PHE A 117 -14.36 3.23 26.54
C PHE A 117 -15.10 2.94 27.83
N ASP A 118 -16.28 2.32 27.74
CA ASP A 118 -17.00 1.77 28.92
C ASP A 118 -17.27 2.83 30.00
N VAL A 119 -17.46 4.08 29.56
CA VAL A 119 -17.75 5.25 30.40
C VAL A 119 -19.20 5.71 30.24
N ASP A 120 -20.14 4.80 29.91
CA ASP A 120 -21.56 5.13 29.86
C ASP A 120 -22.21 5.12 31.24
N PRO A 121 -22.84 6.22 31.69
CA PRO A 121 -23.66 6.19 32.90
C PRO A 121 -24.77 5.13 32.86
N GLU A 122 -25.21 4.67 31.69
CA GLU A 122 -26.20 3.61 31.52
C GLU A 122 -25.67 2.20 31.83
N ASP A 123 -24.35 1.99 31.80
CA ASP A 123 -23.72 0.73 32.23
C ASP A 123 -23.80 0.55 33.76
N CYS A 124 -23.98 1.65 34.50
CA CYS A 124 -24.24 1.64 35.93
C CYS A 124 -25.72 1.31 36.23
N ALA A 125 -25.96 0.50 37.27
CA ALA A 125 -27.32 0.27 37.78
C ALA A 125 -28.02 1.61 38.08
N ALA A 126 -29.30 1.75 37.70
CA ALA A 126 -30.04 3.01 37.88
C ALA A 126 -30.11 3.50 39.34
N SER A 127 -29.93 2.60 40.32
CA SER A 127 -29.86 2.91 41.75
C SER A 127 -28.48 3.37 42.23
N ASP A 128 -27.43 3.17 41.44
CA ASP A 128 -26.05 3.54 41.77
C ASP A 128 -25.73 4.93 41.23
N THR A 129 -26.22 5.95 41.94
CA THR A 129 -25.99 7.36 41.57
C THR A 129 -24.52 7.73 41.58
N PHE A 130 -23.71 7.12 42.44
CA PHE A 130 -22.27 7.39 42.51
C PHE A 130 -21.56 6.95 41.23
N CYS A 131 -21.82 5.72 40.77
CA CYS A 131 -21.28 5.22 39.51
C CYS A 131 -21.68 6.11 38.33
N ARG A 132 -22.98 6.48 38.26
CA ARG A 132 -23.51 7.34 37.18
C ARG A 132 -22.87 8.73 37.17
N ASP A 133 -22.73 9.35 38.34
CA ASP A 133 -22.13 10.68 38.47
C ASP A 133 -20.63 10.64 38.09
N GLN A 134 -19.91 9.58 38.44
CA GLN A 134 -18.50 9.39 38.06
C GLN A 134 -18.36 9.17 36.54
N ALA A 135 -19.19 8.32 35.94
CA ALA A 135 -19.20 8.09 34.50
C ALA A 135 -19.53 9.37 33.72
N GLN A 136 -20.53 10.14 34.17
CA GLN A 136 -20.87 11.42 33.55
C GLN A 136 -19.73 12.43 33.69
N SER A 137 -19.13 12.53 34.89
CA SER A 137 -17.98 13.41 35.10
C SER A 137 -16.79 13.03 34.23
N ALA A 138 -16.59 11.73 33.94
CA ALA A 138 -15.56 11.28 33.01
C ALA A 138 -15.86 11.75 31.59
N ARG A 139 -17.09 11.57 31.09
CA ARG A 139 -17.51 12.04 29.77
C ARG A 139 -17.30 13.55 29.60
N ASP A 140 -17.69 14.33 30.61
CA ASP A 140 -17.55 15.79 30.59
C ASP A 140 -16.07 16.22 30.50
N GLN A 141 -15.18 15.57 31.26
CA GLN A 141 -13.74 15.85 31.22
C GLN A 141 -13.09 15.43 29.90
N LEU A 142 -13.50 14.31 29.33
CA LEU A 142 -13.00 13.84 28.02
C LEU A 142 -13.46 14.75 26.88
N ASN A 143 -14.69 15.24 26.92
CA ASN A 143 -15.19 16.24 25.97
C ASN A 143 -14.42 17.56 26.07
N GLN A 144 -14.16 18.03 27.30
CA GLN A 144 -13.33 19.22 27.50
C GLN A 144 -11.92 19.03 26.92
N LEU A 145 -11.35 17.83 27.06
CA LEU A 145 -10.04 17.52 26.51
C LEU A 145 -10.04 17.46 24.98
N ALA A 146 -11.06 16.86 24.37
CA ALA A 146 -11.24 16.83 22.92
C ALA A 146 -11.33 18.25 22.34
N PHE A 147 -12.12 19.11 22.99
CA PHE A 147 -12.28 20.52 22.63
C PHE A 147 -10.96 21.31 22.75
N ALA A 148 -10.21 21.12 23.86
CA ALA A 148 -8.89 21.71 24.03
C ALA A 148 -7.86 21.19 23.01
N GLY A 149 -8.13 20.02 22.43
CA GLY A 149 -7.38 19.38 21.37
C GLY A 149 -7.80 19.75 19.95
N ASP A 150 -8.60 20.82 19.76
CA ASP A 150 -9.15 21.26 18.48
C ASP A 150 -9.98 20.18 17.74
N THR A 151 -10.70 19.35 18.50
CA THR A 151 -11.70 18.39 17.99
C THR A 151 -13.06 18.64 18.61
N ASP A 152 -14.14 18.29 17.91
CA ASP A 152 -15.51 18.68 18.31
C ASP A 152 -15.94 18.09 19.67
N GLU A 153 -15.76 16.78 19.85
CA GLU A 153 -16.17 16.05 21.06
C GLU A 153 -15.41 14.72 21.18
N ALA A 154 -15.41 14.14 22.39
CA ALA A 154 -14.90 12.80 22.58
C ALA A 154 -15.87 11.76 21.99
N ILE A 155 -15.33 10.70 21.40
CA ILE A 155 -16.13 9.59 20.88
C ILE A 155 -16.26 8.55 21.98
N PHE A 156 -17.48 8.34 22.45
CA PHE A 156 -17.78 7.30 23.43
C PHE A 156 -18.15 6.01 22.72
N VAL A 157 -17.55 4.91 23.17
CA VAL A 157 -17.76 3.57 22.65
C VAL A 157 -18.01 2.64 23.81
N ASP A 158 -19.09 1.87 23.72
CA ASP A 158 -19.40 0.86 24.72
C ASP A 158 -18.53 -0.38 24.47
N SER A 159 -18.66 -1.41 25.30
CA SER A 159 -17.83 -2.63 25.30
C SER A 159 -18.00 -3.54 24.05
N ASN A 160 -18.33 -2.96 22.89
CA ASN A 160 -18.48 -3.60 21.60
C ASN A 160 -17.33 -3.26 20.63
N ARG A 161 -16.62 -4.30 20.17
CA ARG A 161 -15.55 -4.22 19.17
C ARG A 161 -15.98 -3.53 17.85
N ALA A 162 -17.24 -3.64 17.45
CA ALA A 162 -17.73 -3.03 16.21
C ALA A 162 -17.75 -1.50 16.29
N GLU A 163 -18.15 -0.95 17.44
CA GLU A 163 -18.24 0.49 17.69
C GLU A 163 -16.85 1.12 17.80
N LEU A 164 -15.91 0.46 18.51
CA LEU A 164 -14.52 0.89 18.50
C LEU A 164 -13.95 0.95 17.08
N ARG A 165 -14.22 -0.07 16.26
CA ARG A 165 -13.77 -0.07 14.86
C ARG A 165 -14.37 1.09 14.07
N ALA A 166 -15.64 1.43 14.31
CA ALA A 166 -16.30 2.55 13.67
C ALA A 166 -15.72 3.90 14.14
N ALA A 167 -15.47 4.05 15.44
CA ALA A 167 -14.84 5.24 16.03
C ALA A 167 -13.45 5.49 15.45
N LEU A 168 -12.60 4.47 15.43
CA LEU A 168 -11.26 4.57 14.82
C LEU A 168 -11.33 4.87 13.32
N ALA A 169 -12.28 4.27 12.60
CA ALA A 169 -12.46 4.56 11.18
C ALA A 169 -12.85 6.03 10.96
N ARG A 170 -13.83 6.55 11.72
CA ARG A 170 -14.25 7.95 11.69
C ARG A 170 -13.07 8.88 11.96
N ILE A 171 -12.31 8.64 13.02
CA ILE A 171 -11.15 9.47 13.38
C ILE A 171 -10.11 9.48 12.26
N LEU A 172 -9.80 8.32 11.68
CA LEU A 172 -8.82 8.23 10.60
C LEU A 172 -9.31 8.90 9.32
N ASP A 173 -10.62 8.86 9.04
CA ASP A 173 -11.23 9.55 7.89
C ASP A 173 -11.25 11.07 8.10
N GLU A 174 -11.50 11.56 9.33
CA GLU A 174 -11.48 12.99 9.68
C GLU A 174 -10.05 13.56 9.72
N ALA A 175 -9.10 12.83 10.32
CA ALA A 175 -7.70 13.22 10.38
C ALA A 175 -7.00 13.16 9.01
N ALA A 176 -7.49 12.32 8.10
CA ALA A 176 -6.92 12.15 6.77
C ALA A 176 -8.02 12.08 5.69
N PRO A 177 -8.73 13.19 5.40
CA PRO A 177 -9.86 13.19 4.47
C PRO A 177 -9.40 12.83 3.06
N GLY A 178 -9.90 11.70 2.56
CA GLY A 178 -9.51 11.11 1.29
C GLY A 178 -9.35 9.58 1.40
N THR A 179 -8.55 8.99 0.52
CA THR A 179 -8.19 7.57 0.65
C THR A 179 -7.40 7.35 1.95
N THR A 180 -8.04 6.74 2.94
CA THR A 180 -7.32 6.18 4.10
C THR A 180 -6.44 5.05 3.60
N THR A 181 -5.12 5.22 3.71
CA THR A 181 -4.16 4.23 3.23
C THR A 181 -4.30 2.97 4.09
N ARG A 182 -4.89 1.92 3.53
CA ARG A 182 -4.95 0.59 4.19
C ARG A 182 -3.68 -0.24 3.95
N THR A 183 -2.77 0.30 3.14
CA THR A 183 -1.46 -0.25 2.78
C THR A 183 -0.40 0.83 2.96
N VAL A 184 0.88 0.46 2.84
CA VAL A 184 1.97 1.42 2.98
C VAL A 184 1.96 2.36 1.76
N PRO A 185 1.90 3.70 1.95
CA PRO A 185 1.92 4.61 0.81
C PRO A 185 3.28 4.55 0.10
N ALA A 186 3.27 4.67 -1.23
CA ALA A 186 4.52 4.88 -1.98
C ALA A 186 4.94 6.33 -1.81
N VAL A 187 6.20 6.56 -1.42
CA VAL A 187 6.76 7.90 -1.28
C VAL A 187 7.95 8.05 -2.21
N ALA A 188 8.03 9.19 -2.89
CA ALA A 188 9.23 9.56 -3.63
C ALA A 188 9.51 11.05 -3.53
N ASN A 189 10.78 11.41 -3.60
CA ASN A 189 11.19 12.79 -3.71
C ASN A 189 11.31 13.12 -5.20
N LEU A 190 10.54 14.10 -5.66
CA LEU A 190 10.77 14.71 -6.97
C LEU A 190 11.80 15.80 -6.76
N GLY A 191 13.05 15.50 -7.10
CA GLY A 191 14.13 16.47 -7.03
C GLY A 191 13.82 17.70 -7.87
N SER A 192 14.06 18.86 -7.29
CA SER A 192 14.01 20.14 -7.98
C SER A 192 15.40 20.77 -7.86
N GLY A 193 15.88 21.42 -8.92
CA GLY A 193 17.25 21.97 -8.97
C GLY A 193 17.52 22.96 -7.83
N GLN A 194 18.78 23.41 -7.68
CA GLN A 194 19.27 24.24 -6.56
C GLN A 194 18.45 25.51 -6.21
N THR A 195 17.46 25.89 -7.02
CA THR A 195 16.58 27.06 -6.85
C THR A 195 15.09 26.72 -6.73
N ALA A 196 14.70 25.44 -6.61
CA ALA A 196 13.29 25.04 -6.56
C ALA A 196 12.91 24.37 -5.22
N PRO A 197 11.62 24.40 -4.83
CA PRO A 197 11.15 23.86 -3.55
C PRO A 197 11.33 22.34 -3.52
N GLN A 198 11.71 21.78 -2.37
CA GLN A 198 11.74 20.32 -2.19
C GLN A 198 10.30 19.78 -2.30
N THR A 199 10.09 18.82 -3.21
CA THR A 199 8.77 18.24 -3.46
C THR A 199 8.79 16.74 -3.17
N GLN A 200 7.92 16.31 -2.28
CA GLN A 200 7.64 14.90 -2.04
C GLN A 200 6.30 14.53 -2.66
N VAL A 201 6.23 13.37 -3.29
CA VAL A 201 4.98 12.78 -3.74
C VAL A 201 4.67 11.54 -2.91
N ARG A 202 3.39 11.37 -2.60
CA ARG A 202 2.86 10.24 -1.85
C ARG A 202 1.65 9.66 -2.57
N PHE A 203 1.68 8.36 -2.85
CA PHE A 203 0.52 7.65 -3.37
C PHE A 203 -0.26 6.97 -2.24
N LYS A 204 -1.55 7.28 -2.16
CA LYS A 204 -2.50 6.68 -1.23
C LYS A 204 -3.41 5.73 -2.00
N THR A 205 -3.69 4.57 -1.43
CA THR A 205 -4.59 3.58 -2.02
C THR A 205 -5.75 3.29 -1.10
N GLY A 206 -6.91 3.01 -1.67
CA GLY A 206 -8.07 2.54 -0.95
C GLY A 206 -9.04 1.78 -1.85
N PHE A 207 -10.20 1.44 -1.28
CA PHE A 207 -11.28 0.80 -1.99
C PHE A 207 -12.64 1.23 -1.44
N VAL A 208 -13.64 1.17 -2.30
CA VAL A 208 -15.05 1.41 -1.99
C VAL A 208 -15.79 0.09 -2.16
N VAL A 209 -16.39 -0.37 -1.07
CA VAL A 209 -17.28 -1.53 -1.09
C VAL A 209 -18.63 -1.08 -1.63
N ALA A 210 -19.31 -1.96 -2.37
CA ALA A 210 -20.68 -1.74 -2.78
C ALA A 210 -21.60 -1.41 -1.59
N SER A 211 -22.63 -0.59 -1.84
CA SER A 211 -23.60 -0.20 -0.82
C SER A 211 -24.27 -1.41 -0.17
N GLN A 212 -24.58 -1.29 1.12
CA GLN A 212 -25.20 -2.36 1.91
C GLN A 212 -26.50 -2.86 1.23
N GLY A 213 -26.50 -4.12 0.77
CA GLY A 213 -27.65 -4.74 0.08
C GLY A 213 -27.41 -5.08 -1.40
N ASP A 214 -26.37 -4.51 -2.03
CA ASP A 214 -25.97 -4.87 -3.40
C ASP A 214 -24.64 -5.65 -3.36
N THR A 215 -24.71 -6.93 -2.98
CA THR A 215 -23.53 -7.80 -2.90
C THR A 215 -22.94 -8.17 -4.26
N ALA A 216 -23.64 -7.83 -5.36
CA ALA A 216 -23.21 -8.10 -6.73
C ALA A 216 -22.48 -6.91 -7.36
N ALA A 217 -22.64 -5.70 -6.81
CA ALA A 217 -21.94 -4.54 -7.32
C ALA A 217 -20.41 -4.65 -7.13
N PRO A 218 -19.63 -4.30 -8.17
CA PRO A 218 -18.18 -4.45 -8.15
C PRO A 218 -17.55 -3.45 -7.19
N TRP A 219 -16.55 -3.89 -6.43
CA TRP A 219 -15.79 -2.99 -5.57
C TRP A 219 -14.93 -2.06 -6.41
N GLY A 220 -14.96 -0.77 -6.08
CA GLY A 220 -14.12 0.25 -6.72
C GLY A 220 -12.79 0.40 -5.98
N GLY A 221 -11.73 0.73 -6.71
CA GLY A 221 -10.47 1.16 -6.14
C GLY A 221 -10.37 2.68 -6.06
N ALA A 222 -9.43 3.14 -5.26
CA ALA A 222 -8.99 4.52 -5.27
C ALA A 222 -7.46 4.58 -5.19
N LEU A 223 -6.87 5.40 -6.05
CA LEU A 223 -5.45 5.70 -6.10
C LEU A 223 -5.31 7.22 -6.22
N ASP A 224 -4.78 7.84 -5.17
CA ASP A 224 -4.63 9.28 -5.04
C ASP A 224 -3.15 9.64 -4.92
N LEU A 225 -2.74 10.65 -5.67
CA LEU A 225 -1.45 11.31 -5.56
C LEU A 225 -1.60 12.55 -4.67
N GLU A 226 -0.87 12.54 -3.57
CA GLU A 226 -0.64 13.71 -2.73
C GLU A 226 0.73 14.29 -3.06
N VAL A 227 0.79 15.60 -3.32
CA VAL A 227 2.04 16.33 -3.53
C VAL A 227 2.26 17.24 -2.33
N ILE A 228 3.42 17.12 -1.71
CA ILE A 228 3.85 17.90 -0.56
C ILE A 228 5.01 18.76 -1.04
N GLN A 229 4.82 20.09 -1.02
CA GLN A 229 5.82 21.05 -1.46
C GLN A 229 6.09 22.04 -0.33
N CYS A 230 7.35 22.18 0.08
CA CYS A 230 7.71 23.11 1.15
C CYS A 230 8.12 24.47 0.55
N ASN A 231 7.25 25.50 0.64
CA ASN A 231 7.61 26.88 0.30
C ASN A 231 7.66 27.78 1.55
N GLY A 232 8.64 27.51 2.41
CA GLY A 232 9.26 28.56 3.23
C GLY A 232 8.43 29.30 4.28
N LEU A 233 7.22 28.86 4.71
CA LEU A 233 6.65 29.03 6.06
C LEU A 233 5.16 28.61 6.19
N ASP A 234 4.41 28.42 5.10
CA ASP A 234 2.99 28.00 5.15
C ASP A 234 2.76 26.62 4.48
N ILE A 235 1.86 25.80 5.07
CA ILE A 235 1.40 24.53 4.49
C ILE A 235 0.35 24.82 3.44
N GLU A 236 0.62 24.43 2.20
CA GLU A 236 -0.40 24.42 1.15
C GLU A 236 -0.40 23.09 0.39
N ARG A 237 -1.57 22.47 0.27
CA ARG A 237 -1.82 21.36 -0.67
C ARG A 237 -1.77 21.92 -2.09
N ARG A 238 -0.58 22.03 -2.69
CA ARG A 238 -0.41 22.65 -4.02
C ARG A 238 -0.47 21.64 -5.15
N GLN A 239 -1.13 22.00 -6.26
CA GLN A 239 -0.91 21.36 -7.54
C GLN A 239 0.53 21.63 -8.03
N ILE A 240 1.15 20.66 -8.71
CA ILE A 240 2.38 20.91 -9.47
C ILE A 240 2.04 21.87 -10.62
N GLY A 241 2.42 23.14 -10.47
CA GLY A 241 2.41 24.14 -11.55
C GLY A 241 1.31 25.22 -11.50
N GLY A 242 0.50 25.30 -10.45
CA GLY A 242 -0.63 26.25 -10.43
C GLY A 242 -1.05 26.75 -9.06
N GLY A 243 -0.27 27.66 -8.46
CA GLY A 243 -0.69 28.50 -7.33
C GLY A 243 -1.33 27.78 -6.12
N ASP A 244 -1.94 28.58 -5.23
CA ASP A 244 -2.51 28.19 -3.94
C ASP A 244 -3.93 27.60 -4.09
N VAL A 245 -4.15 26.68 -5.04
CA VAL A 245 -5.47 26.11 -5.33
C VAL A 245 -5.57 24.69 -4.77
N PRO A 246 -6.53 24.41 -3.84
CA PRO A 246 -6.79 23.06 -3.36
C PRO A 246 -7.05 22.09 -4.51
N ILE A 247 -6.48 20.89 -4.46
CA ILE A 247 -6.78 19.82 -5.41
C ILE A 247 -8.29 19.57 -5.37
N ALA A 248 -8.98 19.88 -6.47
CA ALA A 248 -10.43 19.71 -6.53
C ALA A 248 -10.80 18.25 -6.24
N PRO A 249 -11.94 17.98 -5.58
CA PRO A 249 -12.37 16.61 -5.29
C PRO A 249 -12.44 15.69 -6.53
N ASN A 250 -12.61 16.28 -7.71
CA ASN A 250 -12.69 15.58 -8.99
C ASN A 250 -11.44 15.74 -9.87
N ASP A 251 -10.32 16.17 -9.29
CA ASP A 251 -9.09 16.41 -10.05
C ASP A 251 -8.45 15.09 -10.48
N ARG A 252 -8.53 14.83 -11.78
CA ARG A 252 -8.10 13.59 -12.44
C ARG A 252 -6.60 13.48 -12.59
N ASP A 253 -5.86 14.59 -12.44
CA ASP A 253 -4.40 14.55 -12.43
C ASP A 253 -3.85 14.04 -11.09
N PHE A 254 -4.66 14.08 -10.03
CA PHE A 254 -4.27 13.63 -8.69
C PHE A 254 -5.09 12.45 -8.20
N ARG A 255 -6.20 12.11 -8.85
CA ARG A 255 -7.06 10.97 -8.53
C ARG A 255 -7.15 10.04 -9.73
N PHE A 256 -6.19 9.12 -9.83
CA PHE A 256 -5.95 8.34 -11.05
C PHE A 256 -7.13 7.41 -11.36
N HIS A 257 -7.79 6.91 -10.31
CA HIS A 257 -9.01 6.13 -10.44
C HIS A 257 -10.16 6.91 -11.09
N LEU A 258 -10.33 8.20 -10.79
CA LEU A 258 -11.35 9.04 -11.44
C LEU A 258 -11.05 9.25 -12.91
N ARG A 259 -9.75 9.37 -13.26
CA ARG A 259 -9.29 9.49 -14.63
C ARG A 259 -9.56 8.23 -15.44
N LEU A 260 -9.33 7.06 -14.85
CA LEU A 260 -9.65 5.80 -15.49
C LEU A 260 -11.17 5.63 -15.64
N ASN A 261 -11.93 5.95 -14.59
CA ASN A 261 -13.39 5.74 -14.54
C ASN A 261 -14.18 6.69 -15.47
N CYS A 262 -13.69 7.89 -15.76
CA CYS A 262 -14.38 8.85 -16.61
C CYS A 262 -14.30 8.56 -18.12
N ALA A 263 -13.52 7.56 -18.54
CA ALA A 263 -13.40 7.20 -19.95
C ALA A 263 -14.73 6.62 -20.47
N SER A 264 -15.40 7.38 -21.36
CA SER A 264 -16.71 7.06 -21.94
C SER A 264 -16.68 5.87 -22.91
N ASN A 265 -15.52 5.51 -23.45
CA ASN A 265 -15.27 4.28 -24.20
C ASN A 265 -13.87 3.73 -23.83
N PRO A 266 -13.65 2.39 -23.89
CA PRO A 266 -12.35 1.81 -23.59
C PRO A 266 -11.28 2.39 -24.57
N PRO A 267 -10.12 2.90 -24.10
CA PRO A 267 -9.20 3.72 -24.89
C PRO A 267 -8.09 2.94 -25.63
N SER A 268 -8.11 2.87 -26.98
CA SER A 268 -6.91 2.56 -27.77
C SER A 268 -5.88 3.67 -27.84
N ASN A 269 -4.61 3.27 -27.80
CA ASN A 269 -3.45 3.93 -28.41
C ASN A 269 -3.09 5.35 -27.91
N THR A 270 -3.92 6.01 -27.13
CA THR A 270 -3.51 7.22 -26.41
C THR A 270 -4.12 7.15 -25.04
N TYR A 271 -3.21 6.98 -24.08
CA TYR A 271 -3.32 7.16 -22.64
C TYR A 271 -4.60 7.87 -22.18
N GLY A 272 -5.30 7.29 -21.19
CA GLY A 272 -6.66 7.67 -20.79
C GLY A 272 -6.85 9.16 -20.45
N HIS A 273 -7.13 9.98 -21.46
CA HIS A 273 -7.43 11.39 -21.32
C HIS A 273 -8.94 11.62 -21.29
N CYS A 274 -9.46 12.07 -20.14
CA CYS A 274 -10.73 12.79 -20.12
C CYS A 274 -10.42 14.28 -20.21
N GLY A 275 -10.30 14.81 -21.44
CA GLY A 275 -9.89 16.20 -21.66
C GLY A 275 -10.86 17.21 -21.05
N ALA A 276 -10.32 18.23 -20.37
CA ALA A 276 -11.00 19.51 -20.23
C ALA A 276 -10.71 20.34 -21.50
N GLY A 277 -11.73 20.60 -22.32
CA GLY A 277 -11.75 21.83 -23.12
C GLY A 277 -11.19 21.84 -24.56
N THR A 278 -11.10 20.74 -25.31
CA THR A 278 -10.91 20.84 -26.78
C THR A 278 -11.86 19.94 -27.56
N SER A 279 -12.65 20.59 -28.41
CA SER A 279 -13.63 20.06 -29.36
C SER A 279 -12.98 19.34 -30.54
N GLY A 280 -12.28 18.25 -30.27
CA GLY A 280 -11.92 17.25 -31.25
C GLY A 280 -12.29 15.91 -30.65
N THR A 281 -13.43 15.34 -31.05
CA THR A 281 -13.86 14.01 -30.61
C THR A 281 -12.84 12.98 -31.11
N PRO A 282 -12.02 12.36 -30.24
CA PRO A 282 -11.11 11.33 -30.67
C PRO A 282 -11.91 10.02 -30.77
N ASN A 283 -11.82 9.34 -31.91
CA ASN A 283 -12.27 7.96 -32.06
C ASN A 283 -11.24 7.06 -31.37
N VAL A 284 -11.62 6.34 -30.30
CA VAL A 284 -10.68 5.54 -29.48
C VAL A 284 -11.35 4.21 -29.07
N THR A 285 -10.65 3.08 -29.24
CA THR A 285 -11.12 1.68 -29.20
C THR A 285 -10.16 0.70 -28.48
N GLU A 286 -10.39 0.38 -27.20
CA GLU A 286 -9.80 -0.69 -26.32
C GLU A 286 -8.70 -0.30 -25.33
N GLN A 287 -8.94 -0.45 -24.02
CA GLN A 287 -7.94 -0.33 -22.93
C GLN A 287 -6.68 -1.16 -23.22
N ASN A 288 -5.48 -0.64 -22.92
CA ASN A 288 -4.19 -1.35 -22.97
C ASN A 288 -4.05 -2.42 -21.87
N LEU A 289 -5.07 -3.25 -21.65
CA LEU A 289 -4.92 -4.45 -20.86
C LEU A 289 -4.17 -5.48 -21.68
N LEU A 290 -3.21 -6.13 -21.05
CA LEU A 290 -2.24 -7.02 -21.65
C LEU A 290 -2.29 -8.37 -20.94
N THR A 291 -2.09 -9.46 -21.67
CA THR A 291 -1.91 -10.78 -21.07
C THR A 291 -0.88 -11.60 -21.85
N ALA A 292 -0.37 -12.67 -21.24
CA ALA A 292 0.47 -13.64 -21.92
C ALA A 292 -0.41 -14.78 -22.47
N VAL A 293 -0.23 -15.13 -23.74
CA VAL A 293 -0.97 -16.23 -24.36
C VAL A 293 -0.50 -17.57 -23.79
N VAL A 294 -1.45 -18.32 -23.25
CA VAL A 294 -1.24 -19.62 -22.59
C VAL A 294 -2.30 -20.61 -23.03
N THR A 295 -1.99 -21.90 -22.95
CA THR A 295 -3.03 -22.94 -22.99
C THR A 295 -3.69 -23.10 -21.62
N PRO A 296 -4.88 -23.72 -21.52
CA PRO A 296 -5.54 -23.96 -20.23
C PRO A 296 -4.66 -24.74 -19.24
N ALA A 297 -3.82 -25.65 -19.71
CA ALA A 297 -2.91 -26.42 -18.86
C ALA A 297 -1.71 -25.60 -18.35
N GLU A 298 -1.33 -24.55 -19.08
CA GLU A 298 -0.18 -23.70 -18.78
C GLU A 298 -0.53 -22.57 -17.80
N ARG A 299 -1.80 -22.16 -17.75
CA ARG A 299 -2.30 -21.01 -16.99
C ARG A 299 -1.86 -21.00 -15.52
N ASN A 300 -1.92 -22.17 -14.86
CA ASN A 300 -1.58 -22.36 -13.45
C ASN A 300 -0.22 -23.05 -13.26
N GLY A 301 0.62 -23.06 -14.29
CA GLY A 301 1.91 -23.74 -14.29
C GLY A 301 3.11 -22.80 -14.35
N HIS A 302 4.29 -23.40 -14.49
CA HIS A 302 5.55 -22.70 -14.65
C HIS A 302 5.78 -22.27 -16.11
N LEU A 303 5.97 -20.97 -16.35
CA LEU A 303 6.27 -20.41 -17.66
C LEU A 303 7.62 -19.69 -17.59
N THR A 304 8.59 -20.06 -18.43
CA THR A 304 9.97 -19.54 -18.36
C THR A 304 10.53 -18.98 -19.66
N ASN A 305 9.86 -19.19 -20.79
CA ASN A 305 10.43 -18.91 -22.11
C ASN A 305 10.12 -17.52 -22.66
N GLY A 306 9.75 -16.54 -21.83
CA GLY A 306 9.35 -15.21 -22.32
C GLY A 306 8.18 -15.30 -23.30
N ARG A 307 6.96 -15.28 -22.77
CA ARG A 307 5.74 -15.35 -23.60
C ARG A 307 5.50 -14.01 -24.30
N THR A 308 4.98 -14.08 -25.52
CA THR A 308 4.47 -12.90 -26.20
C THR A 308 3.30 -12.34 -25.39
N ILE A 309 3.45 -11.10 -24.93
CA ILE A 309 2.36 -10.32 -24.37
C ILE A 309 1.50 -9.81 -25.53
N THR A 310 0.18 -9.90 -25.39
CA THR A 310 -0.79 -9.46 -26.39
C THR A 310 -1.93 -8.69 -25.71
N SER A 311 -2.77 -8.01 -26.49
CA SER A 311 -3.91 -7.25 -25.98
C SER A 311 -4.98 -8.18 -25.40
N PHE A 312 -5.48 -7.88 -24.21
CA PHE A 312 -6.57 -8.61 -23.55
C PHE A 312 -7.92 -8.04 -24.00
N THR A 313 -8.34 -8.38 -25.23
CA THR A 313 -9.50 -7.75 -25.88
C THR A 313 -10.32 -8.75 -26.68
N LYS A 314 -11.60 -8.44 -26.95
CA LYS A 314 -12.52 -9.35 -27.67
C LYS A 314 -12.12 -9.56 -29.13
N SER A 315 -11.50 -8.54 -29.72
CA SER A 315 -10.98 -8.57 -31.09
C SER A 315 -9.76 -9.48 -31.23
N ASN A 316 -9.05 -9.75 -30.13
CA ASN A 316 -7.91 -10.63 -30.13
C ASN A 316 -8.32 -12.10 -29.99
N SER A 317 -8.36 -12.83 -31.12
CA SER A 317 -8.68 -14.25 -31.15
C SER A 317 -7.66 -15.15 -30.42
N ALA A 318 -6.48 -14.64 -30.06
CA ALA A 318 -5.52 -15.38 -29.25
C ALA A 318 -5.97 -15.52 -27.79
N VAL A 319 -6.84 -14.62 -27.30
CA VAL A 319 -7.49 -14.76 -26.00
C VAL A 319 -8.72 -15.64 -26.18
N THR A 320 -8.60 -16.93 -25.87
CA THR A 320 -9.68 -17.90 -26.10
C THR A 320 -10.58 -18.07 -24.87
N TYR A 321 -11.81 -18.57 -25.06
CA TYR A 321 -12.70 -18.89 -23.94
C TYR A 321 -12.10 -19.95 -23.00
N GLN A 322 -11.34 -20.91 -23.54
CA GLN A 322 -10.66 -21.91 -22.72
C GLN A 322 -9.56 -21.31 -21.85
N MET A 323 -8.89 -20.25 -22.33
CA MET A 323 -7.91 -19.51 -21.51
C MET A 323 -8.56 -18.90 -20.27
N LEU A 324 -9.80 -18.41 -20.40
CA LEU A 324 -10.57 -17.85 -19.30
C LEU A 324 -11.30 -18.91 -18.47
N GLY A 325 -11.22 -20.19 -18.84
CA GLY A 325 -11.93 -21.26 -18.13
C GLY A 325 -13.45 -21.23 -18.29
N VAL A 326 -13.98 -20.43 -19.23
CA VAL A 326 -15.43 -20.33 -19.49
C VAL A 326 -15.86 -21.28 -20.61
N ALA A 327 -17.17 -21.50 -20.78
CA ALA A 327 -17.71 -22.50 -21.69
C ALA A 327 -17.91 -22.01 -23.13
N SER A 328 -17.98 -20.69 -23.36
CA SER A 328 -18.28 -20.15 -24.69
C SER A 328 -17.59 -18.81 -24.99
N ASN A 329 -17.54 -18.43 -26.27
CA ASN A 329 -17.09 -17.10 -26.69
C ASN A 329 -18.00 -15.98 -26.15
N ALA A 330 -19.29 -16.25 -25.91
CA ALA A 330 -20.19 -15.26 -25.34
C ALA A 330 -19.81 -14.94 -23.88
N GLU A 331 -19.50 -15.97 -23.09
CA GLU A 331 -19.00 -15.79 -21.72
C GLU A 331 -17.60 -15.14 -21.72
N ARG A 332 -16.73 -15.55 -22.65
CA ARG A 332 -15.42 -14.91 -22.83
C ARG A 332 -15.56 -13.40 -23.05
N ASP A 333 -16.45 -13.01 -23.95
CA ASP A 333 -16.70 -11.61 -24.27
C ASP A 333 -17.29 -10.86 -23.07
N ALA A 334 -18.22 -11.47 -22.33
CA ALA A 334 -18.77 -10.91 -21.10
C ALA A 334 -17.71 -10.71 -20.00
N THR A 335 -16.79 -11.65 -19.84
CA THR A 335 -15.67 -11.55 -18.89
C THR A 335 -14.68 -10.47 -19.30
N ILE A 336 -14.31 -10.40 -20.57
CA ILE A 336 -13.44 -9.33 -21.08
C ILE A 336 -14.10 -7.96 -20.90
N ASP A 337 -15.38 -7.83 -21.24
CA ASP A 337 -16.14 -6.58 -21.06
C ASP A 337 -16.23 -6.17 -19.60
N TRP A 338 -16.40 -7.11 -18.67
CA TRP A 338 -16.41 -6.84 -17.24
C TRP A 338 -15.05 -6.35 -16.75
N VAL A 339 -13.95 -7.04 -17.10
CA VAL A 339 -12.60 -6.66 -16.67
C VAL A 339 -12.22 -5.29 -17.23
N GLN A 340 -12.61 -4.99 -18.47
CA GLN A 340 -12.38 -3.68 -19.08
C GLN A 340 -13.32 -2.57 -18.58
N GLY A 341 -14.44 -2.95 -17.94
CA GLY A 341 -15.52 -2.03 -17.60
C GLY A 341 -16.13 -1.34 -18.83
N THR A 342 -16.31 -2.10 -19.93
CA THR A 342 -16.94 -1.63 -21.17
C THR A 342 -18.36 -1.11 -20.91
N ALA A 343 -18.84 -0.17 -21.73
CA ALA A 343 -20.21 0.33 -21.64
C ALA A 343 -21.22 -0.83 -21.72
N GLY A 344 -22.24 -0.81 -20.86
CA GLY A 344 -23.20 -1.89 -20.67
C GLY A 344 -22.73 -3.05 -19.77
N SER A 345 -21.48 -3.04 -19.29
CA SER A 345 -21.03 -3.99 -18.26
C SER A 345 -21.38 -3.48 -16.85
N PRO A 346 -21.46 -4.37 -15.83
CA PRO A 346 -21.63 -3.97 -14.43
C PRO A 346 -20.53 -3.04 -13.90
N ARG A 347 -19.39 -2.93 -14.60
CA ARG A 347 -18.24 -2.08 -14.27
C ARG A 347 -18.16 -0.80 -15.09
N GLU A 348 -19.19 -0.47 -15.87
CA GLU A 348 -19.28 0.81 -16.56
C GLU A 348 -19.16 1.97 -15.55
N GLY A 349 -18.22 2.89 -15.79
CA GLY A 349 -17.92 3.98 -14.85
C GLY A 349 -17.17 3.58 -13.57
N ASN A 350 -16.89 2.28 -13.36
CA ASN A 350 -16.11 1.75 -12.24
C ASN A 350 -15.03 0.76 -12.73
N ARG A 351 -14.17 1.25 -13.63
CA ARG A 351 -13.11 0.53 -14.34
C ARG A 351 -11.87 0.26 -13.49
N PHE A 352 -11.70 0.94 -12.36
CA PHE A 352 -10.59 0.73 -11.43
C PHE A 352 -11.00 -0.19 -10.29
N GLY A 353 -10.42 -1.39 -10.21
CA GLY A 353 -10.77 -2.38 -9.19
C GLY A 353 -10.19 -2.07 -7.82
N ALA A 354 -10.76 -2.68 -6.77
CA ALA A 354 -10.35 -2.47 -5.39
C ALA A 354 -8.86 -2.76 -5.13
N ILE A 355 -8.18 -1.84 -4.44
CA ILE A 355 -6.85 -2.03 -3.88
C ILE A 355 -7.01 -2.33 -2.39
N VAL A 356 -6.81 -3.58 -1.99
CA VAL A 356 -7.01 -3.98 -0.59
C VAL A 356 -5.68 -4.12 0.13
N HIS A 357 -4.73 -4.89 -0.40
CA HIS A 357 -3.43 -5.11 0.22
C HIS A 357 -2.22 -4.73 -0.64
N SER A 358 -2.44 -4.32 -1.89
CA SER A 358 -1.35 -3.93 -2.78
C SER A 358 -0.86 -2.52 -2.41
N SER A 359 0.37 -2.44 -1.92
CA SER A 359 1.04 -1.14 -1.76
C SER A 359 1.52 -0.69 -3.15
N PRO A 360 1.32 0.58 -3.55
CA PRO A 360 1.84 1.06 -4.81
C PRO A 360 3.37 1.09 -4.77
N VAL A 361 4.02 0.93 -5.91
CA VAL A 361 5.48 1.10 -6.04
C VAL A 361 5.80 2.05 -7.17
N LEU A 362 6.61 3.08 -6.87
CA LEU A 362 7.06 4.07 -7.83
C LEU A 362 8.41 3.66 -8.43
N VAL A 363 8.51 3.72 -9.76
CA VAL A 363 9.71 3.39 -10.50
C VAL A 363 9.98 4.51 -11.51
N GLY A 364 11.03 5.27 -11.25
CA GLY A 364 11.58 6.28 -12.17
C GLY A 364 12.92 5.87 -12.72
N SER A 365 13.67 6.82 -13.27
CA SER A 365 15.07 6.58 -13.64
C SER A 365 15.92 6.27 -12.40
N PRO A 366 16.86 5.31 -12.48
CA PRO A 366 17.74 4.95 -11.38
C PRO A 366 18.73 6.09 -11.09
N GLY A 367 18.71 6.62 -9.85
CA GLY A 367 19.54 7.76 -9.44
C GLY A 367 20.75 7.41 -8.56
N LEU A 368 20.86 6.17 -8.07
CA LEU A 368 21.94 5.75 -7.17
C LEU A 368 23.21 5.44 -7.95
N ASP A 369 24.35 5.89 -7.45
CA ASP A 369 25.67 5.41 -7.88
C ASP A 369 26.10 4.27 -6.95
N ILE A 370 26.49 3.14 -7.52
CA ILE A 370 26.98 1.97 -6.77
C ILE A 370 28.32 1.52 -7.33
N ALA A 371 29.05 0.72 -6.55
CA ALA A 371 30.33 0.13 -6.95
C ALA A 371 30.19 -1.00 -7.99
N ASP A 372 29.47 -0.74 -9.08
CA ASP A 372 29.28 -1.62 -10.23
C ASP A 372 29.26 -0.80 -11.52
N GLU A 373 30.32 -0.88 -12.31
CA GLU A 373 30.48 -0.08 -13.54
C GLU A 373 29.43 -0.43 -14.60
N SER A 374 28.93 -1.68 -14.63
CA SER A 374 27.86 -2.07 -15.57
C SER A 374 26.54 -1.45 -15.17
N TYR A 375 26.26 -1.34 -13.87
CA TYR A 375 25.09 -0.60 -13.38
C TYR A 375 25.20 0.89 -13.69
N ASN A 376 26.37 1.48 -13.46
CA ASN A 376 26.60 2.89 -13.76
C ASN A 376 26.50 3.20 -15.26
N ALA A 377 26.85 2.25 -16.13
CA ALA A 377 26.62 2.35 -17.56
C ALA A 377 25.13 2.15 -17.94
N PHE A 378 24.41 1.24 -17.26
CA PHE A 378 22.97 1.02 -17.43
C PHE A 378 22.14 2.25 -17.04
N ARG A 379 22.42 2.87 -15.88
CA ARG A 379 21.61 3.99 -15.35
C ARG A 379 21.67 5.25 -16.20
N VAL A 380 22.71 5.39 -17.04
CA VAL A 380 22.89 6.53 -17.95
C VAL A 380 22.47 6.22 -19.39
N ARG A 381 21.92 5.02 -19.65
CA ARG A 381 21.42 4.64 -20.97
C ARG A 381 20.19 5.51 -21.31
N PRO A 382 20.08 6.08 -22.52
CA PRO A 382 19.01 7.03 -22.85
C PRO A 382 17.59 6.51 -22.56
N ASP A 383 17.29 5.26 -22.91
CA ASP A 383 15.98 4.63 -22.66
C ASP A 383 15.70 4.34 -21.18
N VAL A 384 16.72 4.40 -20.31
CA VAL A 384 16.60 4.22 -18.86
C VAL A 384 16.54 5.57 -18.14
N THR A 385 17.31 6.56 -18.58
CA THR A 385 17.30 7.92 -18.02
C THR A 385 16.04 8.69 -18.38
N GLU A 386 15.54 8.52 -19.60
CA GLU A 386 14.39 9.27 -20.13
C GLU A 386 13.06 8.56 -19.85
N ARG A 387 13.06 7.37 -19.26
CA ARG A 387 11.81 6.62 -19.05
C ARG A 387 10.83 7.39 -18.14
N PRO A 388 9.53 7.33 -18.43
CA PRO A 388 8.53 7.95 -17.55
C PRO A 388 8.54 7.28 -16.18
N THR A 389 8.31 8.08 -15.13
CA THR A 389 8.13 7.56 -13.78
C THR A 389 6.75 6.96 -13.64
N LEU A 390 6.67 5.64 -13.41
CA LEU A 390 5.40 4.94 -13.27
C LEU A 390 5.13 4.52 -11.83
N VAL A 391 3.85 4.49 -11.45
CA VAL A 391 3.35 3.81 -10.26
C VAL A 391 2.70 2.49 -10.67
N TYR A 392 3.15 1.40 -10.04
CA TYR A 392 2.61 0.05 -10.21
C TYR A 392 1.77 -0.34 -9.00
N VAL A 393 0.57 -0.88 -9.23
CA VAL A 393 -0.31 -1.35 -8.16
C VAL A 393 -1.20 -2.48 -8.64
N GLY A 394 -1.44 -3.47 -7.80
CA GLY A 394 -2.38 -4.56 -8.06
C GLY A 394 -3.81 -4.22 -7.66
N THR A 395 -4.77 -4.59 -8.50
CA THR A 395 -6.20 -4.42 -8.24
C THR A 395 -6.94 -5.75 -8.32
N ASN A 396 -7.93 -5.94 -7.44
CA ASN A 396 -8.69 -7.20 -7.33
C ASN A 396 -9.67 -7.46 -8.49
N ASP A 397 -9.72 -6.57 -9.49
CA ASP A 397 -10.34 -6.86 -10.79
C ASP A 397 -9.43 -7.70 -11.73
N GLY A 398 -8.30 -8.21 -11.21
CA GLY A 398 -7.42 -9.14 -11.92
C GLY A 398 -6.25 -8.48 -12.64
N VAL A 399 -5.96 -7.21 -12.33
CA VAL A 399 -5.04 -6.39 -13.12
C VAL A 399 -3.90 -5.84 -12.26
N LEU A 400 -2.66 -5.99 -12.73
CA LEU A 400 -1.53 -5.14 -12.32
C LEU A 400 -1.54 -3.88 -13.18
N ARG A 401 -1.69 -2.71 -12.59
CA ARG A 401 -1.87 -1.45 -13.32
C ARG A 401 -0.62 -0.59 -13.25
N ALA A 402 -0.34 0.13 -14.34
CA ALA A 402 0.81 1.02 -14.47
C ALA A 402 0.34 2.42 -14.88
N PHE A 403 0.48 3.40 -13.99
CA PHE A 403 0.10 4.79 -14.26
C PHE A 403 1.31 5.71 -14.32
N ASN A 404 1.25 6.72 -15.17
CA ASN A 404 2.26 7.77 -15.18
C ASN A 404 2.09 8.71 -13.98
N ALA A 405 3.17 8.86 -13.21
CA ALA A 405 3.23 9.78 -12.08
C ALA A 405 3.81 11.16 -12.45
N ALA A 406 4.53 11.25 -13.58
CA ALA A 406 5.17 12.48 -14.00
C ALA A 406 4.15 13.49 -14.59
N PRO A 407 4.39 14.82 -14.48
CA PRO A 407 3.49 15.84 -15.01
C PRO A 407 3.16 15.65 -16.50
N THR A 408 4.20 15.51 -17.33
CA THR A 408 4.08 15.28 -18.75
C THR A 408 5.34 14.58 -19.24
N TYR A 409 5.16 13.62 -20.12
CA TYR A 409 6.21 12.88 -20.79
C TYR A 409 5.81 12.72 -22.26
N THR A 410 6.68 13.13 -23.18
CA THR A 410 6.42 13.00 -24.62
C THR A 410 7.42 12.02 -25.21
N THR A 411 6.93 10.98 -25.86
CA THR A 411 7.77 9.99 -26.53
C THR A 411 8.39 10.57 -27.81
N SER A 412 9.58 10.09 -28.15
CA SER A 412 10.26 10.41 -29.41
C SER A 412 9.40 10.05 -30.64
N ALA A 413 9.58 10.79 -31.73
CA ALA A 413 8.99 10.49 -33.03
C ALA A 413 9.32 9.08 -33.56
N THR A 414 10.42 8.49 -33.09
CA THR A 414 10.88 7.15 -33.50
C THR A 414 10.48 6.05 -32.52
N HIS A 415 9.65 6.34 -31.51
CA HIS A 415 9.24 5.33 -30.54
C HIS A 415 8.40 4.22 -31.23
N PRO A 416 8.74 2.93 -31.06
CA PRO A 416 8.21 1.84 -31.88
C PRO A 416 6.71 1.59 -31.71
N THR A 417 6.15 1.89 -30.54
CA THR A 417 4.73 1.64 -30.22
C THR A 417 3.92 2.88 -29.88
N HIS A 418 4.59 4.02 -29.68
CA HIS A 418 3.97 5.26 -29.19
C HIS A 418 4.74 6.47 -29.76
N PRO A 419 4.81 6.69 -31.09
CA PRO A 419 5.54 7.83 -31.63
C PRO A 419 4.81 9.16 -31.35
N ASN A 420 5.54 10.22 -30.99
CA ASN A 420 5.00 11.57 -30.74
C ASN A 420 3.78 11.59 -29.79
N THR A 421 3.77 10.70 -28.80
CA THR A 421 2.66 10.53 -27.88
C THR A 421 2.94 11.27 -26.58
N THR A 422 2.04 12.17 -26.20
CA THR A 422 2.10 12.85 -24.90
C THR A 422 1.34 12.04 -23.86
N ILE A 423 2.04 11.70 -22.80
CA ILE A 423 1.56 11.04 -21.60
C ILE A 423 1.52 12.09 -20.51
N THR A 424 0.41 12.20 -19.81
CA THR A 424 0.25 13.13 -18.69
C THR A 424 0.01 12.37 -17.41
N ARG A 425 0.09 13.08 -16.29
CA ARG A 425 -0.09 12.50 -14.98
C ARG A 425 -1.44 11.78 -14.86
N GLY A 426 -1.44 10.62 -14.21
CA GLY A 426 -2.63 9.83 -13.96
C GLY A 426 -3.08 8.97 -15.14
N ASP A 427 -2.44 9.10 -16.29
CA ASP A 427 -2.72 8.22 -17.42
C ASP A 427 -2.28 6.79 -17.12
N GLU A 428 -3.19 5.83 -17.35
CA GLU A 428 -2.85 4.40 -17.38
C GLU A 428 -2.14 4.06 -18.68
N LEU A 429 -0.92 3.53 -18.58
CA LEU A 429 -0.14 3.14 -19.75
C LEU A 429 -0.51 1.75 -20.24
N TRP A 430 -0.62 0.83 -19.29
CA TRP A 430 -1.05 -0.54 -19.50
C TRP A 430 -1.52 -1.14 -18.19
N GLY A 431 -2.37 -2.16 -18.31
CA GLY A 431 -2.66 -3.10 -17.24
C GLY A 431 -2.21 -4.49 -17.67
N PHE A 432 -1.70 -5.31 -16.77
CA PHE A 432 -1.32 -6.70 -17.05
C PHE A 432 -2.25 -7.63 -16.28
N VAL A 433 -2.92 -8.53 -17.00
CA VAL A 433 -3.75 -9.61 -16.48
C VAL A 433 -2.89 -10.88 -16.43
N PRO A 434 -2.39 -11.29 -15.26
CA PRO A 434 -1.53 -12.45 -15.15
C PRO A 434 -2.26 -13.73 -15.57
N PRO A 435 -1.59 -14.67 -16.27
CA PRO A 435 -2.24 -15.93 -16.61
C PRO A 435 -2.81 -16.65 -15.38
N LEU A 436 -2.10 -16.61 -14.24
CA LEU A 436 -2.52 -17.19 -12.95
C LEU A 436 -3.92 -16.80 -12.44
N VAL A 437 -4.55 -15.75 -12.97
CA VAL A 437 -5.91 -15.33 -12.56
C VAL A 437 -6.95 -15.45 -13.67
N LEU A 438 -6.56 -15.85 -14.89
CA LEU A 438 -7.47 -15.84 -16.05
C LEU A 438 -8.72 -16.73 -15.85
N ASP A 439 -8.63 -17.85 -15.12
CA ASP A 439 -9.80 -18.70 -14.78
C ASP A 439 -10.73 -18.11 -13.73
N LYS A 440 -10.26 -17.12 -12.98
CA LYS A 440 -11.02 -16.52 -11.88
C LYS A 440 -11.76 -15.26 -12.30
N LEU A 441 -11.54 -14.80 -13.53
CA LEU A 441 -12.11 -13.53 -14.00
C LEU A 441 -13.62 -13.60 -14.19
N ASP A 442 -14.19 -14.76 -14.52
CA ASP A 442 -15.65 -14.91 -14.62
C ASP A 442 -16.31 -14.89 -13.22
N ASP A 443 -15.64 -15.43 -12.19
CA ASP A 443 -16.12 -15.40 -10.80
C ASP A 443 -16.32 -13.95 -10.31
N LEU A 444 -15.49 -13.02 -10.78
CA LEU A 444 -15.58 -11.61 -10.44
C LEU A 444 -16.91 -10.96 -10.89
N ARG A 445 -17.59 -11.54 -11.88
CA ARG A 445 -18.92 -11.09 -12.31
C ARG A 445 -20.03 -11.49 -11.34
N LEU A 446 -19.77 -12.48 -10.48
CA LEU A 446 -20.72 -13.04 -9.53
C LEU A 446 -20.52 -12.51 -8.11
N GLY A 447 -19.36 -11.95 -7.81
CA GLY A 447 -19.06 -11.34 -6.52
C GLY A 447 -17.57 -11.02 -6.37
N HIS A 448 -17.20 -10.51 -5.19
CA HIS A 448 -15.81 -10.18 -4.91
C HIS A 448 -14.95 -11.43 -4.71
N THR A 449 -13.94 -11.60 -5.55
CA THR A 449 -12.92 -12.65 -5.45
C THR A 449 -11.54 -12.01 -5.38
N TRP A 450 -10.67 -12.58 -4.55
CA TRP A 450 -9.27 -12.15 -4.46
C TRP A 450 -8.52 -12.53 -5.74
N THR A 451 -7.79 -11.59 -6.33
CA THR A 451 -6.98 -11.85 -7.53
C THR A 451 -5.60 -11.21 -7.41
N VAL A 452 -5.36 -10.07 -8.04
CA VAL A 452 -4.05 -9.41 -8.09
C VAL A 452 -3.93 -8.46 -6.88
N ASP A 453 -3.58 -9.05 -5.72
CA ASP A 453 -3.66 -8.35 -4.41
C ASP A 453 -2.30 -8.14 -3.71
N GLY A 454 -1.21 -8.75 -4.21
CA GLY A 454 0.13 -8.59 -3.63
C GLY A 454 0.72 -7.18 -3.78
N THR A 455 1.83 -6.91 -3.12
CA THR A 455 2.62 -5.70 -3.40
C THR A 455 3.65 -6.03 -4.49
N PRO A 456 3.71 -5.29 -5.61
CA PRO A 456 4.75 -5.49 -6.61
C PRO A 456 6.12 -5.11 -6.02
N VAL A 457 7.17 -5.87 -6.35
CA VAL A 457 8.55 -5.59 -5.97
C VAL A 457 9.34 -5.32 -7.23
N VAL A 458 9.98 -4.15 -7.33
CA VAL A 458 10.79 -3.77 -8.48
C VAL A 458 12.24 -3.59 -8.06
N ARG A 459 13.16 -4.28 -8.75
CA ARG A 459 14.61 -4.14 -8.55
C ARG A 459 15.35 -4.17 -9.88
N ASP A 460 16.45 -3.41 -9.94
CA ASP A 460 17.39 -3.53 -11.03
C ASP A 460 18.29 -4.74 -10.80
N VAL A 461 18.22 -5.72 -11.71
CA VAL A 461 19.00 -6.95 -11.64
C VAL A 461 19.56 -7.34 -13.00
N PHE A 462 20.74 -7.95 -13.03
CA PHE A 462 21.21 -8.64 -14.23
C PHE A 462 20.76 -10.10 -14.24
N PHE A 463 20.44 -10.64 -15.42
CA PHE A 463 20.05 -12.05 -15.54
C PHE A 463 21.25 -12.99 -15.42
N GLN A 464 22.36 -12.62 -16.05
CA GLN A 464 23.59 -13.40 -16.07
C GLN A 464 24.78 -12.49 -16.34
N ARG A 465 25.86 -12.65 -15.56
CA ARG A 465 27.12 -11.94 -15.74
C ARG A 465 28.31 -12.88 -15.51
N PRO A 466 29.20 -13.09 -16.51
CA PRO A 466 30.48 -13.75 -16.27
C PRO A 466 31.37 -12.92 -15.32
N LEU A 467 32.20 -13.56 -14.50
CA LEU A 467 32.99 -12.86 -13.46
C LEU A 467 34.07 -11.89 -13.99
N VAL A 468 34.47 -12.02 -15.24
CA VAL A 468 35.52 -11.21 -15.85
C VAL A 468 34.96 -10.63 -17.14
N THR A 469 34.17 -9.57 -17.02
CA THR A 469 33.66 -8.81 -18.16
C THR A 469 33.99 -7.35 -18.01
N SER A 470 34.29 -6.70 -19.13
CA SER A 470 34.23 -5.25 -19.23
C SER A 470 32.84 -4.75 -18.85
N PRO A 471 32.70 -3.48 -18.42
CA PRO A 471 31.40 -2.88 -18.16
C PRO A 471 30.47 -3.03 -19.36
N ASP A 472 29.25 -3.49 -19.13
CA ASP A 472 28.25 -3.68 -20.17
C ASP A 472 26.91 -3.05 -19.75
N PRO A 473 26.47 -1.97 -20.45
CA PRO A 473 25.24 -1.24 -20.13
C PRO A 473 23.95 -2.04 -20.40
N THR A 474 24.05 -3.21 -21.02
CA THR A 474 22.91 -4.05 -21.38
C THR A 474 22.61 -5.16 -20.37
N LEU A 475 23.47 -5.35 -19.36
CA LEU A 475 23.33 -6.44 -18.39
C LEU A 475 22.16 -6.27 -17.43
N TYR A 476 21.91 -5.04 -16.98
CA TYR A 476 20.88 -4.75 -15.99
C TYR A 476 19.51 -4.55 -16.62
N HIS A 477 18.50 -5.01 -15.89
CA HIS A 477 17.09 -4.90 -16.22
C HIS A 477 16.32 -4.47 -14.96
N SER A 478 15.33 -3.59 -15.09
CA SER A 478 14.37 -3.33 -14.02
C SER A 478 13.28 -4.41 -14.06
N VAL A 479 13.28 -5.30 -13.07
CA VAL A 479 12.37 -6.45 -13.00
C VAL A 479 11.32 -6.21 -11.93
N LEU A 480 10.05 -6.34 -12.30
CA LEU A 480 8.90 -6.36 -11.40
C LEU A 480 8.51 -7.81 -11.11
N VAL A 481 8.41 -8.19 -9.84
CA VAL A 481 7.87 -9.48 -9.38
C VAL A 481 6.71 -9.23 -8.44
N MET A 482 5.64 -10.00 -8.58
CA MET A 482 4.45 -9.83 -7.77
C MET A 482 3.79 -11.18 -7.45
N GLY A 483 3.37 -11.34 -6.20
CA GLY A 483 2.49 -12.42 -5.75
C GLY A 483 1.02 -12.01 -5.79
N LEU A 484 0.12 -12.97 -5.59
CA LEU A 484 -1.32 -12.79 -5.65
C LEU A 484 -2.00 -12.80 -4.26
N ARG A 485 -1.25 -13.05 -3.18
CA ARG A 485 -1.80 -13.26 -1.83
C ARG A 485 -2.90 -14.30 -1.86
N GLN A 486 -4.10 -13.96 -1.38
CA GLN A 486 -5.25 -14.85 -1.38
C GLN A 486 -5.77 -15.17 -2.79
N GLY A 487 -5.43 -14.35 -3.78
CA GLY A 487 -5.83 -14.58 -5.16
C GLY A 487 -5.07 -15.69 -5.88
N GLY A 488 -3.99 -16.22 -5.29
CA GLY A 488 -3.31 -17.37 -5.88
C GLY A 488 -2.01 -17.78 -5.20
N ASN A 489 -1.60 -19.01 -5.49
CA ASN A 489 -0.39 -19.64 -5.00
C ASN A 489 0.78 -19.53 -5.99
N GLY A 490 0.96 -18.34 -6.57
CA GLY A 490 1.99 -18.13 -7.57
C GLY A 490 2.51 -16.71 -7.61
N TYR A 491 3.59 -16.55 -8.36
CA TYR A 491 4.24 -15.29 -8.62
C TYR A 491 4.43 -15.13 -10.13
N PHE A 492 4.40 -13.89 -10.61
CA PHE A 492 4.76 -13.56 -11.99
C PHE A 492 5.79 -12.44 -12.02
N ALA A 493 6.51 -12.36 -13.13
CA ALA A 493 7.53 -11.35 -13.34
C ALA A 493 7.48 -10.71 -14.72
N LEU A 494 7.70 -9.39 -14.73
CA LEU A 494 7.79 -8.57 -15.93
C LEU A 494 9.13 -7.84 -15.95
N ASP A 495 9.72 -7.73 -17.14
CA ASP A 495 10.77 -6.74 -17.40
C ASP A 495 10.09 -5.42 -17.73
N VAL A 496 10.32 -4.43 -16.86
CA VAL A 496 9.80 -3.06 -16.95
C VAL A 496 10.94 -2.05 -17.15
N THR A 497 12.10 -2.51 -17.68
CA THR A 497 13.24 -1.64 -18.00
C THR A 497 12.81 -0.50 -18.90
N ASN A 498 12.12 -0.84 -20.00
CA ASN A 498 11.33 0.10 -20.77
C ASN A 498 9.86 -0.01 -20.32
N PRO A 499 9.35 0.96 -19.54
CA PRO A 499 8.02 0.88 -18.97
C PRO A 499 6.90 1.08 -20.00
N LEU A 500 7.22 1.50 -21.22
CA LEU A 500 6.26 1.64 -22.33
C LEU A 500 6.01 0.31 -23.06
N VAL A 501 6.93 -0.65 -22.96
CA VAL A 501 6.84 -1.95 -23.62
C VAL A 501 7.24 -3.04 -22.61
N PRO A 502 6.38 -3.35 -21.62
CA PRO A 502 6.67 -4.37 -20.63
C PRO A 502 6.80 -5.73 -21.31
N ARG A 503 7.70 -6.59 -20.80
CA ARG A 503 7.90 -7.94 -21.34
C ARG A 503 7.65 -8.99 -20.27
N PHE A 504 6.91 -10.03 -20.62
CA PHE A 504 6.71 -11.15 -19.70
C PHE A 504 8.00 -11.96 -19.60
N LEU A 505 8.48 -12.15 -18.37
CA LEU A 505 9.65 -12.98 -18.11
C LEU A 505 9.21 -14.40 -17.80
N TRP A 506 8.47 -14.54 -16.70
CA TRP A 506 8.06 -15.84 -16.20
C TRP A 506 6.86 -15.74 -15.26
N GLN A 507 6.22 -16.89 -15.04
CA GLN A 507 5.37 -17.11 -13.87
C GLN A 507 5.72 -18.46 -13.25
N VAL A 508 5.49 -18.58 -11.95
CA VAL A 508 5.65 -19.82 -11.20
C VAL A 508 4.44 -20.03 -10.33
N SER A 509 3.82 -21.20 -10.46
CA SER A 509 2.88 -21.76 -9.49
C SER A 509 3.20 -23.25 -9.34
N SER A 510 2.96 -23.79 -8.15
CA SER A 510 3.23 -25.18 -7.79
C SER A 510 2.22 -25.64 -6.74
N ALA A 511 1.90 -26.92 -6.71
CA ALA A 511 1.11 -27.52 -5.63
C ALA A 511 1.77 -27.33 -4.24
N ALA A 512 3.10 -27.19 -4.19
CA ALA A 512 3.84 -26.92 -2.95
C ALA A 512 3.81 -25.43 -2.52
N PHE A 513 3.24 -24.53 -3.33
CA PHE A 513 3.04 -23.16 -2.94
C PHE A 513 1.68 -23.01 -2.29
N GLY A 514 1.67 -22.38 -1.11
CA GLY A 514 0.49 -21.81 -0.49
C GLY A 514 0.15 -20.44 -1.08
N GLN A 515 -0.91 -19.81 -0.57
CA GLN A 515 -1.25 -18.44 -0.95
C GLN A 515 -0.06 -17.50 -0.71
N SER A 516 0.26 -16.69 -1.72
CA SER A 516 1.52 -15.91 -1.82
C SER A 516 1.49 -14.62 -1.00
N TYR A 517 1.31 -14.74 0.33
CA TYR A 517 1.28 -13.61 1.26
C TYR A 517 2.65 -12.98 1.51
N GLY A 518 3.72 -13.77 1.36
CA GLY A 518 5.08 -13.31 1.55
C GLY A 518 5.55 -12.44 0.38
N GLU A 519 6.28 -11.38 0.69
CA GLU A 519 6.88 -10.51 -0.32
C GLU A 519 8.08 -11.20 -0.99
N PRO A 520 8.14 -11.26 -2.33
CA PRO A 520 9.29 -11.82 -3.05
C PRO A 520 10.50 -10.88 -2.94
N ALA A 521 11.71 -11.44 -3.00
CA ALA A 521 12.93 -10.65 -3.08
C ALA A 521 13.70 -10.92 -4.38
N LEU A 522 14.33 -9.89 -4.92
CA LEU A 522 15.24 -9.97 -6.06
C LEU A 522 16.66 -9.67 -5.60
N THR A 523 17.60 -10.53 -5.94
CA THR A 523 19.02 -10.37 -5.58
C THR A 523 19.92 -11.07 -6.59
N HIS A 524 21.24 -10.99 -6.39
CA HIS A 524 22.24 -11.68 -7.20
C HIS A 524 22.97 -12.71 -6.37
N VAL A 525 23.36 -13.80 -7.02
CA VAL A 525 24.21 -14.83 -6.42
C VAL A 525 25.32 -15.22 -7.36
N ARG A 526 26.48 -15.57 -6.79
CA ARG A 526 27.54 -16.26 -7.51
C ARG A 526 27.24 -17.75 -7.51
N VAL A 527 27.19 -18.33 -8.70
CA VAL A 527 26.83 -19.73 -8.86
C VAL A 527 27.72 -20.40 -9.90
N ARG A 528 28.15 -21.63 -9.59
CA ARG A 528 28.80 -22.54 -10.54
C ARG A 528 27.82 -23.63 -10.93
N LEU A 529 27.21 -23.50 -12.09
CA LEU A 529 26.29 -24.51 -12.61
C LEU A 529 27.09 -25.70 -13.19
N PRO A 530 26.60 -26.95 -13.09
CA PRO A 530 27.26 -28.09 -13.72
C PRO A 530 27.53 -27.84 -15.20
N GLY A 531 28.78 -28.03 -15.63
CA GLY A 531 29.21 -27.78 -17.01
C GLY A 531 29.34 -26.31 -17.40
N ARG A 532 29.24 -25.35 -16.46
CA ARG A 532 29.42 -23.91 -16.73
C ARG A 532 30.53 -23.31 -15.86
N SER A 533 31.15 -22.24 -16.37
CA SER A 533 32.06 -21.41 -15.59
C SER A 533 31.32 -20.73 -14.43
N LEU A 534 32.07 -20.30 -13.42
CA LEU A 534 31.53 -19.49 -12.34
C LEU A 534 30.99 -18.17 -12.92
N GLU A 535 29.76 -17.84 -12.58
CA GLU A 535 29.02 -16.68 -13.08
C GLU A 535 28.17 -16.09 -11.95
N GLU A 536 27.79 -14.83 -12.10
CA GLU A 536 26.78 -14.19 -11.29
C GLU A 536 25.42 -14.29 -11.99
N ARG A 537 24.36 -14.54 -11.22
CA ARG A 537 22.98 -14.59 -11.75
C ARG A 537 22.03 -13.84 -10.83
N GLY A 538 21.11 -13.11 -11.46
CA GLY A 538 19.91 -12.62 -10.78
C GLY A 538 19.00 -13.78 -10.41
N ILE A 539 18.48 -13.73 -9.20
CA ILE A 539 17.52 -14.71 -8.67
C ILE A 539 16.34 -14.00 -8.04
N ALA A 540 15.18 -14.65 -8.10
CA ALA A 540 14.03 -14.31 -7.29
C ALA A 540 13.93 -15.32 -6.14
N ILE A 541 13.88 -14.81 -4.91
CA ILE A 541 13.59 -15.58 -3.70
C ILE A 541 12.09 -15.46 -3.46
N LEU A 542 11.39 -16.58 -3.66
CA LEU A 542 9.93 -16.64 -3.57
C LEU A 542 9.53 -17.32 -2.26
N PRO A 543 8.82 -16.62 -1.35
CA PRO A 543 8.26 -17.26 -0.17
C PRO A 543 7.28 -18.38 -0.55
N GLY A 544 7.32 -19.49 0.18
CA GLY A 544 6.46 -20.66 -0.08
C GLY A 544 4.96 -20.44 0.13
N GLY A 545 4.56 -19.29 0.69
CA GLY A 545 3.17 -18.95 0.94
C GLY A 545 2.61 -19.51 2.25
N ARG A 546 1.30 -19.36 2.47
CA ARG A 546 0.58 -19.92 3.62
C ARG A 546 0.53 -21.44 3.50
N GLY A 547 1.23 -22.16 4.36
CA GLY A 547 1.05 -23.61 4.47
C GLY A 547 -0.16 -23.98 5.32
N THR A 548 -0.68 -25.19 5.14
CA THR A 548 -1.62 -25.80 6.07
C THR A 548 -0.88 -26.76 7.00
N LEU A 549 -1.16 -26.66 8.30
CA LEU A 549 -0.71 -27.67 9.25
C LEU A 549 -1.59 -28.91 9.07
N ASN A 550 -0.97 -30.07 8.86
CA ASN A 550 -1.68 -31.35 8.91
C ASN A 550 -1.93 -31.73 10.37
N ASP A 551 -2.91 -31.10 11.01
CA ASP A 551 -3.41 -31.55 12.31
C ASP A 551 -4.57 -32.53 12.06
N ALA A 552 -4.23 -33.77 11.71
CA ALA A 552 -5.24 -34.83 11.56
C ALA A 552 -5.85 -35.23 12.92
N ASP A 553 -5.17 -34.94 14.04
CA ASP A 553 -5.53 -35.44 15.37
C ASP A 553 -6.10 -34.36 16.32
N GLY A 554 -6.15 -33.09 15.91
CA GLY A 554 -6.78 -32.01 16.70
C GLY A 554 -6.18 -31.77 18.10
N ASP A 555 -5.04 -32.37 18.42
CA ASP A 555 -4.39 -32.37 19.73
C ASP A 555 -3.18 -31.41 19.82
N GLY A 556 -2.84 -30.73 18.73
CA GLY A 556 -1.71 -29.80 18.66
C GLY A 556 -0.33 -30.46 18.70
N VAL A 557 -0.26 -31.79 18.48
CA VAL A 557 1.00 -32.52 18.36
C VAL A 557 1.27 -32.83 16.87
N LEU A 558 2.45 -32.44 16.40
CA LEU A 558 2.87 -32.72 15.01
C LEU A 558 2.89 -34.23 14.76
N PRO A 559 2.29 -34.74 13.67
CA PRO A 559 2.34 -36.18 13.38
C PRO A 559 3.78 -36.63 13.07
N ASP A 560 4.21 -37.72 13.70
CA ASP A 560 5.51 -38.40 13.48
C ASP A 560 5.68 -38.95 12.04
N SER A 561 4.67 -38.80 11.18
CA SER A 561 4.58 -39.43 9.86
C SER A 561 4.74 -38.45 8.69
N CYS A 562 5.71 -37.54 8.76
CA CYS A 562 6.21 -36.87 7.56
C CYS A 562 7.00 -37.83 6.67
N THR A 563 6.32 -38.83 6.11
CA THR A 563 6.85 -39.65 5.03
C THR A 563 6.91 -38.78 3.78
N PHE A 564 8.12 -38.36 3.42
CA PHE A 564 8.40 -37.77 2.11
C PHE A 564 7.83 -38.69 1.04
N GLY A 565 6.75 -38.26 0.39
CA GLY A 565 6.35 -38.85 -0.87
C GLY A 565 7.55 -38.76 -1.81
N THR A 566 7.81 -39.82 -2.55
CA THR A 566 8.82 -39.89 -3.63
C THR A 566 8.56 -38.91 -4.79
N ALA A 567 7.64 -37.95 -4.60
CA ALA A 567 7.33 -36.87 -5.51
C ALA A 567 8.45 -35.82 -5.45
N ALA A 568 9.41 -36.00 -6.35
CA ALA A 568 10.32 -35.00 -6.89
C ALA A 568 10.85 -33.98 -5.86
N THR A 569 12.00 -34.31 -5.27
CA THR A 569 12.99 -33.28 -4.96
C THR A 569 13.05 -32.28 -6.13
N PRO A 570 13.12 -30.95 -5.88
CA PRO A 570 13.50 -30.01 -6.92
C PRO A 570 14.76 -30.56 -7.58
N THR A 571 14.76 -30.68 -8.90
CA THR A 571 15.72 -31.44 -9.74
C THR A 571 17.18 -30.95 -9.66
N ARG A 572 17.56 -30.22 -8.61
CA ARG A 572 18.87 -29.61 -8.47
C ARG A 572 19.46 -29.53 -7.06
N MET A 573 18.86 -30.16 -6.05
CA MET A 573 19.45 -30.27 -4.70
C MET A 573 20.18 -31.60 -4.46
N GLU A 574 20.75 -32.22 -5.49
CA GLU A 574 21.22 -33.62 -5.42
C GLU A 574 22.57 -33.85 -4.70
N ASN A 575 23.29 -32.83 -4.21
CA ASN A 575 24.62 -33.04 -3.62
C ASN A 575 24.98 -32.10 -2.45
N MET A 576 24.09 -31.95 -1.47
CA MET A 576 24.51 -31.44 -0.15
C MET A 576 24.19 -32.49 0.91
N ALA A 577 25.24 -33.14 1.43
CA ALA A 577 25.16 -34.10 2.54
C ALA A 577 24.81 -33.43 3.89
N ASP A 578 24.73 -32.10 3.93
CA ASP A 578 24.24 -31.34 5.07
C ASP A 578 22.87 -30.74 4.74
N THR A 579 21.82 -31.33 5.31
CA THR A 579 20.46 -30.76 5.32
C THR A 579 20.37 -29.73 6.47
N PRO A 580 20.33 -28.41 6.21
CA PRO A 580 20.42 -27.42 7.28
C PRO A 580 19.19 -27.31 8.19
N ARG A 581 18.20 -28.21 8.06
CA ARG A 581 16.99 -28.22 8.90
C ARG A 581 16.47 -29.64 9.06
N SER A 582 17.04 -30.39 10.00
CA SER A 582 16.57 -31.72 10.43
C SER A 582 15.25 -31.68 11.22
N THR A 583 14.69 -30.50 11.48
CA THR A 583 13.44 -30.31 12.25
C THR A 583 12.46 -29.37 11.55
N ARG A 584 12.14 -29.59 10.26
CA ARG A 584 11.09 -28.83 9.58
C ARG A 584 9.70 -29.34 10.00
N ARG A 585 8.86 -28.43 10.51
CA ARG A 585 7.41 -28.61 10.54
C ARG A 585 6.92 -28.84 9.11
N CYS A 586 6.11 -29.87 8.91
CA CYS A 586 5.59 -30.20 7.61
C CYS A 586 4.43 -29.26 7.28
N TRP A 587 4.57 -28.58 6.15
CA TRP A 587 3.53 -27.75 5.57
C TRP A 587 3.12 -28.48 4.30
N ASN A 588 1.86 -28.88 4.20
CA ASN A 588 1.29 -29.35 2.94
C ASN A 588 0.85 -28.15 2.10
#